data_AF-A0A7C1WMU5-F1
#
_entry.id   AF-A0A7C1WMU5-F1
#
_cell.length_a   1.000
_cell.length_b   1.000
_cell.length_c   1.000
_cell.angle_alpha   90.00
_cell.angle_beta   90.00
_cell.angle_gamma   90.00
#
_symmetry.space_group_name_H-M   'P 1'
#
loop_
_entity.id
_entity.type
_entity.pdbx_description
1 polymer ?
#
loop_
_entity_poly.entity_id
_entity_poly.type
_entity_poly.pdbx_seq_one_letter_code
_entity_poly.pdbx_strand_id
1 'polypeptide(L)'
;MIGWFSTGRDKAARDLLEYIVKKGIDISFVFCNREKGESEESDRFTNLVESYGFDLICFSSRKFLPELRKKDKKKWRTLYDTEILDLIPHVKLNILAGYMLILSPIACDTLNMINLHPALPDGPKGAWQEVIWELIRKNARETGAMMHLVTKELDRG
;
A
#
# COMPACT_ATOMS: atom_id res chain seq x y z
N MET A 1 13.20 4.29 -11.95
CA MET A 1 11.77 4.51 -11.70
C MET A 1 11.21 3.36 -10.87
N ILE A 2 10.43 3.68 -9.83
CA ILE A 2 9.80 2.71 -8.93
C ILE A 2 8.28 2.67 -9.14
N GLY A 3 7.63 1.57 -8.79
CA GLY A 3 6.17 1.51 -8.64
C GLY A 3 5.77 1.95 -7.23
N TRP A 4 4.71 2.73 -7.09
CA TRP A 4 4.25 3.23 -5.79
C TRP A 4 2.84 2.77 -5.48
N PHE A 5 2.65 2.01 -4.41
CA PHE A 5 1.35 1.46 -4.03
C PHE A 5 0.87 2.15 -2.76
N SER A 6 -0.34 2.69 -2.79
CA SER A 6 -0.94 3.33 -1.62
C SER A 6 -2.46 3.22 -1.63
N THR A 7 -3.08 3.11 -0.46
CA THR A 7 -4.54 3.23 -0.34
C THR A 7 -4.99 4.70 -0.27
N GLY A 8 -4.07 5.66 -0.13
CA GLY A 8 -4.40 7.07 0.05
C GLY A 8 -5.34 7.29 1.25
N ARG A 9 -5.18 6.51 2.32
CA ARG A 9 -6.16 6.45 3.42
C ARG A 9 -6.22 7.73 4.25
N ASP A 10 -5.13 8.49 4.31
CA ASP A 10 -4.97 9.63 5.19
C ASP A 10 -3.96 10.66 4.66
N LYS A 11 -3.79 11.75 5.40
CA LYS A 11 -2.83 12.80 5.11
C LYS A 11 -1.38 12.29 5.05
N ALA A 12 -1.01 11.29 5.85
CA ALA A 12 0.38 10.81 5.88
C ALA A 12 0.78 10.15 4.55
N ALA A 13 -0.15 9.47 3.87
CA ALA A 13 0.08 8.94 2.53
C ALA A 13 0.42 10.06 1.52
N ARG A 14 -0.24 11.23 1.63
CA ARG A 14 0.04 12.40 0.79
C ARG A 14 1.38 13.03 1.16
N ASP A 15 1.60 13.31 2.44
CA ASP A 15 2.83 13.94 2.94
C ASP A 15 4.09 13.15 2.52
N LEU A 16 4.01 11.81 2.59
CA LEU A 16 5.11 10.94 2.18
C LEU A 16 5.37 11.01 0.66
N LEU A 17 4.30 10.98 -0.15
CA LEU A 17 4.44 11.13 -1.60
C LEU A 17 5.10 12.47 -1.94
N GLU A 18 4.59 13.59 -1.39
CA GLU A 18 5.16 14.91 -1.62
C GLU A 18 6.65 14.99 -1.22
N TYR A 19 7.02 14.36 -0.11
CA TYR A 19 8.41 14.30 0.35
C TYR A 19 9.30 13.59 -0.66
N ILE A 20 8.88 12.41 -1.14
CA ILE A 20 9.63 11.59 -2.11
C ILE A 20 9.77 12.31 -3.45
N VAL A 21 8.71 12.98 -3.92
CA VAL A 21 8.75 13.82 -5.12
C VAL A 21 9.74 14.97 -4.96
N LYS A 22 9.73 15.66 -3.82
CA LYS A 22 10.72 16.73 -3.51
C LYS A 22 12.16 16.23 -3.46
N LYS A 23 12.38 14.95 -3.16
CA LYS A 23 13.70 14.31 -3.20
C LYS A 23 14.15 13.89 -4.60
N GLY A 24 13.32 14.08 -5.63
CA GLY A 24 13.65 13.74 -7.01
C GLY A 24 13.70 12.25 -7.27
N ILE A 25 12.92 11.46 -6.52
CA ILE A 25 12.80 10.02 -6.77
C ILE A 25 11.81 9.80 -7.93
N ASP A 26 12.27 9.13 -8.98
CA ASP A 26 11.43 8.85 -10.14
C ASP A 26 10.40 7.75 -9.85
N ILE A 27 9.12 8.11 -9.93
CA ILE A 27 7.99 7.19 -9.81
C ILE A 27 7.46 6.90 -11.22
N SER A 28 7.40 5.61 -11.58
CA SER A 28 6.90 5.17 -12.89
C SER A 28 5.39 5.17 -12.94
N PHE A 29 4.74 4.72 -11.88
CA PHE A 29 3.29 4.68 -11.74
C PHE A 29 2.93 4.71 -10.27
N VAL A 30 1.70 5.14 -10.00
CA VAL A 30 1.07 5.05 -8.68
C VAL A 30 -0.16 4.15 -8.78
N PHE A 31 -0.19 3.08 -8.00
CA PHE A 31 -1.35 2.22 -7.86
C PHE A 31 -2.17 2.57 -6.62
N CYS A 32 -3.48 2.75 -6.79
CA CYS A 32 -4.45 2.94 -5.72
C CYS A 32 -5.57 1.90 -5.76
N ASN A 33 -5.78 1.19 -4.65
CA ASN A 33 -6.86 0.18 -4.54
C ASN A 33 -8.26 0.77 -4.27
N ARG A 34 -8.41 2.09 -4.50
CA ARG A 34 -9.63 2.88 -4.39
C ARG A 34 -9.78 3.74 -5.62
N GLU A 35 -11.03 4.04 -5.95
CA GLU A 35 -11.40 4.94 -7.04
C GLU A 35 -11.96 6.26 -6.51
N LYS A 36 -12.14 7.23 -7.40
CA LYS A 36 -12.73 8.52 -7.05
C LYS A 36 -14.14 8.35 -6.49
N GLY A 37 -14.43 9.06 -5.40
CA GLY A 37 -15.70 8.99 -4.68
C GLY A 37 -15.80 7.83 -3.68
N GLU A 38 -14.74 7.05 -3.46
CA GLU A 38 -14.74 6.02 -2.42
C GLU A 38 -14.44 6.58 -1.02
N SER A 39 -13.62 7.63 -0.93
CA SER A 39 -13.29 8.34 0.30
C SER A 39 -12.64 9.68 -0.02
N GLU A 40 -12.97 10.71 0.75
CA GLU A 40 -12.39 12.06 0.58
C GLU A 40 -10.86 12.07 0.64
N GLU A 41 -10.25 11.30 1.55
CA GLU A 41 -8.79 11.24 1.66
C GLU A 41 -8.14 10.55 0.46
N SER A 42 -8.74 9.50 -0.08
CA SER A 42 -8.22 8.86 -1.29
C SER A 42 -8.41 9.73 -2.51
N ASP A 43 -9.50 10.49 -2.59
CA ASP A 43 -9.74 11.43 -3.68
C ASP A 43 -8.70 12.57 -3.66
N ARG A 44 -8.36 13.09 -2.47
CA ARG A 44 -7.28 14.05 -2.30
C ARG A 44 -5.92 13.46 -2.70
N PHE A 45 -5.67 12.20 -2.36
CA PHE A 45 -4.44 11.50 -2.74
C PHE A 45 -4.34 11.31 -4.26
N THR A 46 -5.38 10.83 -4.92
CA THR A 46 -5.37 10.64 -6.39
C THR A 46 -5.24 11.97 -7.13
N ASN A 47 -5.92 13.03 -6.68
CA ASN A 47 -5.78 14.36 -7.28
C ASN A 47 -4.35 14.89 -7.14
N LEU A 48 -3.68 14.63 -6.00
CA LEU A 48 -2.28 15.00 -5.79
C LEU A 48 -1.36 14.26 -6.76
N VAL A 49 -1.55 12.94 -6.92
CA VAL A 49 -0.79 12.11 -7.87
C VAL A 49 -0.94 12.65 -9.30
N GLU A 50 -2.17 12.91 -9.72
CA GLU A 50 -2.47 13.48 -11.04
C GLU A 50 -1.81 14.85 -11.23
N SER A 51 -1.78 15.69 -10.19
CA SER A 51 -1.13 17.02 -10.25
C SER A 51 0.38 16.95 -10.50
N TYR A 52 1.03 15.85 -10.14
CA TYR A 52 2.45 15.59 -10.44
C TYR A 52 2.66 14.98 -11.82
N GLY A 53 1.60 14.64 -12.55
CA GLY A 53 1.65 14.04 -13.87
C GLY A 53 2.09 12.57 -13.86
N PHE A 54 1.95 11.87 -12.73
CA PHE A 54 2.25 10.44 -12.67
C PHE A 54 1.14 9.60 -13.30
N ASP A 55 1.51 8.45 -13.85
CA ASP A 55 0.56 7.44 -14.31
C ASP A 55 -0.18 6.85 -13.10
N LEU A 56 -1.41 7.32 -12.89
CA LEU A 56 -2.29 6.84 -11.81
C LEU A 56 -3.13 5.66 -12.29
N ILE A 57 -3.00 4.52 -11.62
CA ILE A 57 -3.78 3.31 -11.86
C ILE A 57 -4.66 3.06 -10.65
N CYS A 58 -5.97 3.21 -10.84
CA CYS A 58 -6.98 2.95 -9.81
C CYS A 58 -7.72 1.66 -10.12
N PHE A 59 -7.80 0.75 -9.14
CA PHE A 59 -8.61 -0.46 -9.27
C PHE A 59 -9.31 -0.75 -7.95
N SER A 60 -10.63 -0.51 -7.85
CA SER A 60 -11.33 -0.57 -6.58
C SER A 60 -11.42 -1.98 -5.99
N SER A 61 -10.76 -2.18 -4.85
CA SER A 61 -10.91 -3.38 -4.02
C SER A 61 -12.31 -3.54 -3.42
N ARG A 62 -13.08 -2.45 -3.30
CA ARG A 62 -14.44 -2.48 -2.76
C ARG A 62 -15.44 -2.96 -3.81
N LYS A 63 -15.25 -2.55 -5.07
CA LYS A 63 -16.12 -2.91 -6.19
C LYS A 63 -15.78 -4.27 -6.79
N PHE A 64 -14.53 -4.72 -6.66
CA PHE A 64 -14.10 -6.01 -7.18
C PHE A 64 -14.75 -7.17 -6.41
N LEU A 65 -15.60 -7.96 -7.08
CA LEU A 65 -16.21 -9.21 -6.60
C LEU A 65 -16.63 -9.19 -5.11
N PRO A 66 -17.51 -8.27 -4.67
CA PRO A 66 -17.80 -8.04 -3.25
C PRO A 66 -18.39 -9.26 -2.54
N GLU A 67 -19.22 -10.05 -3.23
CA GLU A 67 -19.80 -11.28 -2.68
C GLU A 67 -18.76 -12.38 -2.48
N LEU A 68 -17.77 -12.48 -3.38
CA LEU A 68 -16.65 -13.39 -3.19
C LEU A 68 -15.76 -12.94 -2.04
N ARG A 69 -15.54 -11.63 -1.87
CA ARG A 69 -14.76 -11.08 -0.75
C ARG A 69 -15.33 -11.49 0.61
N LYS A 70 -16.65 -11.51 0.73
CA LYS A 70 -17.37 -11.94 1.94
C LYS A 70 -17.28 -13.46 2.14
N LYS A 71 -17.44 -14.24 1.06
CA LYS A 71 -17.51 -15.71 1.12
C LYS A 71 -16.14 -16.38 1.25
N ASP A 72 -15.15 -15.91 0.49
CA ASP A 72 -13.80 -16.48 0.41
C ASP A 72 -12.78 -15.38 0.13
N LYS A 73 -12.31 -14.75 1.21
CA LYS A 73 -11.33 -13.65 1.16
C LYS A 73 -9.99 -14.09 0.57
N LYS A 74 -9.60 -15.37 0.70
CA LYS A 74 -8.32 -15.86 0.19
C LYS A 74 -8.37 -15.98 -1.33
N LYS A 75 -9.42 -16.60 -1.86
CA LYS A 75 -9.65 -16.70 -3.31
C LYS A 75 -9.87 -15.32 -3.92
N TRP A 76 -10.65 -14.47 -3.26
CA TRP A 76 -10.86 -13.08 -3.69
C TRP A 76 -9.54 -12.33 -3.83
N ARG A 77 -8.65 -12.44 -2.84
CA ARG A 77 -7.34 -11.77 -2.85
C ARG A 77 -6.47 -12.23 -4.01
N THR A 78 -6.38 -13.55 -4.24
CA THR A 78 -5.61 -14.09 -5.36
C THR A 78 -6.13 -13.54 -6.69
N LEU A 79 -7.44 -13.54 -6.90
CA LEU A 79 -8.01 -13.00 -8.15
C LEU A 79 -7.77 -11.49 -8.29
N TYR A 80 -7.96 -10.74 -7.21
CA TYR A 80 -7.76 -9.29 -7.22
C TYR A 80 -6.31 -8.92 -7.57
N ASP A 81 -5.35 -9.62 -6.96
CA ASP A 81 -3.94 -9.38 -7.25
C ASP A 81 -3.54 -9.85 -8.65
N THR A 82 -4.14 -10.93 -9.18
CA THR A 82 -3.93 -11.33 -10.58
C THR A 82 -4.34 -10.21 -11.54
N GLU A 83 -5.50 -9.58 -11.34
CA GLU A 83 -5.92 -8.43 -12.15
C GLU A 83 -4.95 -7.26 -12.01
N ILE A 84 -4.45 -6.99 -10.79
CA ILE A 84 -3.45 -5.93 -10.58
C ILE A 84 -2.18 -6.21 -11.38
N LEU A 85 -1.69 -7.45 -11.40
CA LEU A 85 -0.48 -7.83 -12.14
C LEU A 85 -0.62 -7.59 -13.64
N ASP A 86 -1.82 -7.74 -14.20
CA ASP A 86 -2.09 -7.48 -15.62
C ASP A 86 -2.26 -5.98 -15.93
N LEU A 87 -2.67 -5.17 -14.94
CA LEU A 87 -2.90 -3.73 -15.09
C LEU A 87 -1.63 -2.90 -14.95
N ILE A 88 -0.71 -3.30 -14.07
CA ILE A 88 0.45 -2.47 -13.72
C ILE A 88 1.63 -2.66 -14.69
N PRO A 89 2.38 -1.60 -15.03
CA PRO A 89 3.64 -1.72 -15.73
C PRO A 89 4.67 -2.52 -14.93
N HIS A 90 5.50 -3.29 -15.63
CA HIS A 90 6.63 -3.96 -15.00
C HIS A 90 7.72 -2.95 -14.60
N VAL A 91 8.13 -2.98 -13.34
CA VAL A 91 9.21 -2.17 -12.77
C VAL A 91 10.13 -3.04 -11.90
N LYS A 92 11.37 -2.60 -11.71
CA LYS A 92 12.37 -3.35 -10.92
C LYS A 92 12.07 -3.41 -9.43
N LEU A 93 11.38 -2.39 -8.90
CA LEU A 93 11.07 -2.25 -7.48
C LEU A 93 9.73 -1.53 -7.30
N ASN A 94 8.91 -2.06 -6.41
CA ASN A 94 7.64 -1.50 -5.99
C ASN A 94 7.70 -1.16 -4.50
N ILE A 95 7.10 -0.04 -4.09
CA ILE A 95 7.04 0.40 -2.70
C ILE A 95 5.59 0.36 -2.24
N LEU A 96 5.31 -0.39 -1.18
CA LEU A 96 4.03 -0.33 -0.46
C LEU A 96 4.12 0.78 0.59
N ALA A 97 3.49 1.92 0.28
CA ALA A 97 3.49 3.12 1.10
C ALA A 97 2.06 3.41 1.58
N GLY A 98 1.69 2.78 2.70
CA GLY A 98 0.32 2.87 3.22
C GLY A 98 -0.69 2.07 2.38
N TYR A 99 -0.25 0.93 1.83
CA TYR A 99 -1.12 -0.01 1.13
C TYR A 99 -1.83 -0.93 2.15
N MET A 100 -3.16 -0.84 2.24
CA MET A 100 -3.96 -1.42 3.33
C MET A 100 -4.54 -2.80 3.01
N LEU A 101 -4.02 -3.49 2.00
CA LEU A 101 -4.44 -4.84 1.62
C LEU A 101 -3.28 -5.83 1.78
N ILE A 102 -3.62 -7.01 2.28
CA ILE A 102 -2.69 -8.15 2.33
C ILE A 102 -2.57 -8.70 0.91
N LEU A 103 -1.34 -8.85 0.43
CA LEU A 103 -1.02 -9.45 -0.86
C LEU A 103 -1.10 -10.98 -0.83
N SER A 104 -1.43 -11.55 -1.96
CA SER A 104 -1.49 -12.99 -2.21
C SER A 104 -0.09 -13.54 -2.52
N PRO A 105 0.13 -14.84 -2.36
CA PRO A 105 1.41 -15.47 -2.69
C PRO A 105 1.87 -15.20 -4.13
N ILE A 106 0.94 -15.13 -5.10
CA ILE A 106 1.30 -14.86 -6.50
C ILE A 106 1.86 -13.44 -6.68
N ALA A 107 1.29 -12.44 -6.02
CA ALA A 107 1.83 -11.09 -6.04
C ALA A 107 3.22 -11.02 -5.37
N CYS A 108 3.40 -11.68 -4.22
CA CYS A 108 4.69 -11.73 -3.53
C CYS A 108 5.78 -12.42 -4.37
N ASP A 109 5.42 -13.45 -5.13
CA ASP A 109 6.37 -14.18 -5.99
C ASP A 109 6.69 -13.40 -7.29
N THR A 110 5.78 -12.54 -7.75
CA THR A 110 5.90 -11.84 -9.05
C THR A 110 6.50 -10.45 -8.91
N LEU A 111 6.19 -9.72 -7.83
CA LEU A 111 6.60 -8.33 -7.64
C LEU A 111 7.73 -8.22 -6.62
N ASN A 112 8.81 -7.56 -7.02
CA ASN A 112 9.82 -7.09 -6.08
C ASN A 112 9.26 -5.90 -5.29
N MET A 113 8.91 -6.12 -4.03
CA MET A 113 8.24 -5.12 -3.18
C MET A 113 8.94 -4.89 -1.86
N ILE A 114 9.04 -3.62 -1.45
CA ILE A 114 9.40 -3.22 -0.08
C ILE A 114 8.19 -2.57 0.56
N ASN A 115 7.87 -2.96 1.79
CA ASN A 115 6.82 -2.32 2.58
C ASN A 115 7.41 -1.38 3.64
N LEU A 116 6.80 -0.19 3.75
CA LEU A 116 7.09 0.77 4.81
C LEU A 116 6.15 0.49 5.98
N HIS A 117 6.70 -0.03 7.07
CA HIS A 117 5.96 -0.36 8.28
C HIS A 117 6.39 0.52 9.46
N PRO A 118 5.48 1.11 10.24
CA PRO A 118 5.83 2.10 11.26
C PRO A 118 6.05 1.50 12.64
N ALA A 119 6.77 0.39 12.67
CA ALA A 119 7.22 -0.24 13.89
C ALA A 119 8.64 -0.78 13.69
N LEU A 120 9.31 -1.07 14.81
CA LEU A 120 10.50 -1.91 14.83
C LEU A 120 10.15 -3.36 14.39
N PRO A 121 11.14 -4.19 13.98
CA PRO A 121 10.92 -5.60 13.60
C PRO A 121 10.06 -6.40 14.58
N ASP A 122 10.32 -6.24 15.88
CA ASP A 122 9.62 -6.93 16.96
C ASP A 122 8.42 -6.13 17.50
N GLY A 123 8.06 -5.05 16.79
CA GLY A 123 6.98 -4.14 17.13
C GLY A 123 5.60 -4.64 16.70
N PRO A 124 4.56 -3.87 17.01
CA PRO A 124 3.20 -4.25 16.67
C PRO A 124 2.94 -4.26 15.16
N LYS A 125 2.02 -5.14 14.74
CA LYS A 125 1.64 -5.37 13.34
C LYS A 125 0.28 -4.74 13.04
N GLY A 126 0.03 -4.46 11.76
CA GLY A 126 -1.24 -3.87 11.32
C GLY A 126 -1.09 -2.46 10.75
N ALA A 127 -2.20 -1.77 10.54
CA ALA A 127 -2.17 -0.42 9.97
C ALA A 127 -1.49 0.57 10.93
N TRP A 128 -0.92 1.67 10.39
CA TRP A 128 -0.21 2.70 11.18
C TRP A 128 -0.97 3.11 12.46
N GLN A 129 -2.27 3.39 12.36
CA GLN A 129 -3.07 3.79 13.50
C GLN A 129 -3.15 2.70 14.58
N GLU A 130 -3.28 1.44 14.18
CA GLU A 130 -3.35 0.29 15.09
C GLU A 130 -2.03 0.11 15.83
N VAL A 131 -0.91 0.21 15.10
CA VAL A 131 0.45 0.16 15.64
C VAL A 131 0.67 1.28 16.66
N ILE A 132 0.35 2.53 16.34
CA ILE A 132 0.50 3.66 17.27
C ILE A 132 -0.40 3.48 18.50
N TRP A 133 -1.66 3.07 18.33
CA TRP A 133 -2.55 2.83 19.46
C TRP A 133 -2.04 1.72 20.37
N GLU A 134 -1.45 0.66 19.81
CA GLU A 134 -0.85 -0.42 20.58
C GLU A 134 0.40 0.03 21.34
N LEU A 135 1.27 0.83 20.72
CA LEU A 135 2.45 1.40 21.37
C LEU A 135 2.06 2.32 22.54
N ILE A 136 1.04 3.16 22.36
CA ILE A 136 0.49 4.01 23.43
C ILE A 136 -0.06 3.14 24.56
N ARG A 137 -0.89 2.13 24.25
CA ARG A 137 -1.45 1.22 25.25
C ARG A 137 -0.36 0.48 26.04
N LYS A 138 0.75 0.13 25.39
CA LYS A 138 1.88 -0.57 26.00
C LYS A 138 2.84 0.36 26.75
N ASN A 139 2.62 1.68 26.74
CA ASN A 139 3.58 2.68 27.24
C ASN A 139 5.00 2.39 26.71
N ALA A 140 5.10 2.06 25.43
CA ALA A 140 6.38 1.73 24.80
C ALA A 140 7.33 2.93 24.91
N ARG A 141 8.53 2.70 25.46
CA ARG A 141 9.55 3.74 25.63
C ARG A 141 10.26 4.10 24.33
N GLU A 142 10.19 3.20 23.35
CA GLU A 142 10.86 3.32 22.06
C GLU A 142 9.93 2.79 20.96
N THR A 143 10.05 3.38 19.78
CA THR A 143 9.42 2.91 18.53
C THR A 143 10.34 3.27 17.36
N GLY A 144 10.01 2.80 16.16
CA GLY A 144 10.79 3.06 14.96
C GLY A 144 9.97 2.81 13.70
N ALA A 145 10.63 2.90 12.55
CA ALA A 145 10.08 2.51 11.26
C ALA A 145 10.97 1.44 10.64
N MET A 146 10.35 0.52 9.91
CA MET A 146 10.97 -0.60 9.23
C MET A 146 10.67 -0.51 7.73
N MET A 147 11.69 -0.79 6.92
CA MET A 147 11.53 -1.20 5.54
C MET A 147 11.86 -2.67 5.45
N HIS A 148 10.94 -3.49 4.96
CA HIS A 148 11.15 -4.93 4.85
C HIS A 148 10.75 -5.45 3.48
N LEU A 149 11.40 -6.54 3.03
CA LEU A 149 11.00 -7.22 1.81
C LEU A 149 9.60 -7.81 2.02
N VAL A 150 8.73 -7.70 1.03
CA VAL A 150 7.42 -8.33 1.12
C VAL A 150 7.59 -9.82 0.80
N THR A 151 7.19 -10.68 1.73
CA THR A 151 7.19 -12.13 1.56
C THR A 151 5.78 -12.69 1.76
N LYS A 152 5.65 -14.03 1.68
CA LYS A 152 4.38 -14.72 2.00
C LYS A 152 4.01 -14.60 3.49
N GLU A 153 4.98 -14.28 4.35
CA GLU A 153 4.75 -14.02 5.76
C GLU A 153 4.53 -12.52 6.00
N LEU A 154 3.38 -12.17 6.59
CA LEU A 154 3.00 -10.79 6.86
C LEU A 154 3.95 -10.13 7.87
N ASP A 155 4.56 -9.00 7.47
CA ASP A 155 5.46 -8.17 8.28
C ASP A 155 6.63 -8.97 8.89
N ARG A 156 7.34 -9.77 8.08
CA ARG A 156 8.49 -10.62 8.52
C ARG A 156 9.64 -10.75 7.50
N GLY A 157 9.64 -9.96 6.43
CA GLY A 157 10.76 -9.99 5.47
C GLY A 157 11.84 -8.97 5.78
#